data_AF-A0A1H0MZ17-F1
#
_entry.id   AF-A0A1H0MZ17-F1
#
_cell.length_a   1.000
_cell.length_b   1.000
_cell.length_c   1.000
_cell.angle_alpha   90.00
_cell.angle_beta   90.00
_cell.angle_gamma   90.00
#
_symmetry.space_group_name_H-M   'P 1'
#
loop_
_entity.id
_entity.type
_entity.pdbx_description
1 polymer ?
#
loop_
_entity_poly.entity_id
_entity_poly.type
_entity_poly.pdbx_seq_one_letter_code
_entity_poly.pdbx_strand_id
1 'polypeptide(L)' 'MDISIKGEIARRNLKYNEVAKAVGIKPQTFYRKLDKNSFSLQEAAKIFRFLGIKVAVVEG' A
#
# COMPACT_ATOMS: atom_id res chain seq x y z
N MET A 1 -12.70 5.49 9.44
CA MET A 1 -12.53 5.21 7.99
C MET A 1 -11.41 4.21 7.85
N ASP A 2 -11.73 2.95 7.59
CA ASP A 2 -10.73 1.92 7.30
C ASP A 2 -10.16 2.14 5.89
N ILE A 3 -8.97 2.74 5.81
CA ILE A 3 -8.26 2.92 4.55
C ILE A 3 -7.64 1.58 4.17
N SER A 4 -8.28 0.88 3.22
CA SER A 4 -7.72 -0.34 2.64
C SER A 4 -6.79 -0.01 1.46
N ILE A 5 -5.51 -0.42 1.54
CA ILE A 5 -4.52 -0.26 0.46
C ILE A 5 -5.05 -0.80 -0.88
N LYS A 6 -5.69 -1.97 -0.84
CA LYS A 6 -6.31 -2.61 -2.03
C LYS A 6 -7.37 -1.71 -2.67
N GLY A 7 -8.24 -1.12 -1.84
CA GLY A 7 -9.32 -0.26 -2.29
C GLY A 7 -8.82 1.03 -2.92
N GLU A 8 -7.77 1.64 -2.36
CA GLU A 8 -7.19 2.87 -2.90
C GLU A 8 -6.44 2.64 -4.21
N ILE A 9 -5.73 1.51 -4.35
CA ILE A 9 -5.11 1.12 -5.61
C ILE A 9 -6.18 0.91 -6.69
N ALA A 10 -7.27 0.22 -6.35
CA ALA A 10 -8.38 -0.01 -7.27
C ALA A 10 -9.09 1.29 -7.67
N ARG A 11 -9.37 2.20 -6.72
CA ARG A 11 -9.98 3.51 -6.99
C ARG A 11 -9.17 4.38 -7.94
N ARG A 12 -7.85 4.27 -7.89
CA ARG A 12 -6.93 5.04 -8.73
C ARG A 12 -6.59 4.36 -10.05
N ASN A 13 -7.22 3.21 -10.33
CA ASN A 13 -6.95 2.39 -11.50
C ASN A 13 -5.46 2.03 -11.66
N LEU A 14 -4.75 1.89 -10.54
CA LEU A 14 -3.33 1.57 -10.52
C LEU A 14 -3.12 0.06 -10.56
N LYS A 15 -2.08 -0.38 -11.28
CA LYS A 15 -1.67 -1.79 -11.27
C LYS A 15 -0.86 -2.07 -10.01
N TYR A 16 -1.20 -3.15 -9.30
CA TYR A 16 -0.44 -3.57 -8.11
C TYR A 16 1.05 -3.77 -8.40
N ASN A 17 1.42 -4.22 -9.61
CA ASN A 17 2.81 -4.33 -10.04
C ASN A 17 3.55 -2.98 -10.06
N GLU A 18 2.89 -1.92 -10.51
CA GLU A 18 3.48 -0.57 -10.57
C GLU A 18 3.67 -0.01 -9.17
N VAL A 19 2.67 -0.19 -8.29
CA VAL A 19 2.77 0.18 -6.88
C VAL A 19 3.91 -0.57 -6.21
N ALA A 20 3.98 -1.89 -6.40
CA ALA A 20 5.01 -2.75 -5.83
C ALA A 20 6.42 -2.29 -6.24
N LYS A 21 6.64 -2.02 -7.55
CA LYS A 21 7.90 -1.48 -8.06
C LYS A 21 8.23 -0.12 -7.44
N ALA A 22 7.25 0.79 -7.37
CA ALA A 22 7.44 2.13 -6.82
C ALA A 22 7.83 2.12 -5.34
N VAL A 23 7.36 1.13 -4.57
CA VAL A 23 7.72 0.97 -3.15
C VAL A 23 8.89 0.02 -2.91
N GLY A 24 9.49 -0.54 -3.97
CA GLY A 24 10.64 -1.44 -3.89
C GLY A 24 10.31 -2.86 -3.42
N ILE A 25 9.06 -3.31 -3.55
CA ILE A 25 8.60 -4.64 -3.17
C ILE A 25 8.44 -5.49 -4.45
N LYS A 26 8.89 -6.75 -4.41
CA LYS A 26 8.65 -7.68 -5.53
C LYS A 26 7.14 -7.85 -5.75
N PRO A 27 6.62 -7.86 -6.98
CA PRO A 27 5.18 -7.92 -7.24
C PRO A 27 4.50 -9.11 -6.56
N GLN A 28 5.06 -10.32 -6.69
CA GLN A 28 4.54 -11.51 -6.00
C GLN A 28 4.46 -11.35 -4.48
N THR A 29 5.50 -10.78 -3.86
CA THR A 29 5.52 -10.51 -2.42
C THR A 29 4.48 -9.47 -2.05
N PHE A 30 4.31 -8.44 -2.87
CA PHE A 30 3.30 -7.40 -2.68
C PHE A 30 1.89 -8.00 -2.69
N TYR A 31 1.55 -8.81 -3.70
CA TYR A 31 0.25 -9.49 -3.77
C TYR A 31 0.00 -10.38 -2.53
N ARG A 32 0.99 -11.18 -2.13
CA ARG A 32 0.88 -12.05 -0.94
C ARG A 32 0.72 -11.25 0.34
N LYS A 33 1.42 -10.12 0.49
CA LYS A 33 1.29 -9.21 1.64
C LYS A 33 -0.05 -8.49 1.64
N LEU A 34 -0.54 -8.09 0.47
CA LEU A 34 -1.83 -7.43 0.30
C LEU A 34 -3.00 -8.35 0.67
N ASP A 35 -2.94 -9.60 0.23
CA ASP A 35 -3.94 -10.61 0.57
C ASP A 35 -3.96 -10.92 2.07
N LYS A 36 -2.79 -11.04 2.68
CA LYS A 36 -2.62 -11.32 4.12
C LYS A 36 -2.63 -10.09 5.02
N ASN A 37 -2.86 -8.90 4.46
CA ASN A 37 -2.71 -7.61 5.14
C ASN A 37 -1.43 -7.50 6.01
N SER A 38 -0.32 -8.06 5.54
CA SER A 38 0.93 -8.27 6.30
C SER A 38 2.04 -7.28 5.89
N PHE A 39 1.66 -6.03 5.61
CA PHE A 39 2.63 -4.95 5.37
C PHE A 39 3.15 -4.43 6.71
N SER A 40 4.47 -4.25 6.81
CA SER A 40 5.06 -3.51 7.92
C SER A 40 4.65 -2.03 7.84
N LEU A 41 4.64 -1.32 8.98
CA LEU A 41 4.32 0.11 9.04
C LEU A 41 5.13 0.93 8.02
N GLN A 42 6.41 0.63 7.84
CA GLN A 42 7.27 1.30 6.85
C GLN A 42 6.85 1.02 5.40
N GLU A 43 6.46 -0.22 5.08
CA GLU A 43 5.97 -0.58 3.74
C GLU A 43 4.62 0.09 3.47
N ALA A 44 3.71 0.02 4.43
CA ALA A 44 2.42 0.68 4.35
C ALA A 44 2.58 2.19 4.17
N ALA A 45 3.46 2.84 4.93
CA ALA A 45 3.76 4.27 4.80
C ALA A 45 4.30 4.63 3.40
N LYS A 46 5.19 3.81 2.83
CA LYS A 46 5.67 4.00 1.44
C LYS A 46 4.53 3.88 0.42
N ILE A 47 3.64 2.90 0.60
CA ILE A 47 2.49 2.70 -0.27
C ILE A 47 1.53 3.88 -0.16
N PHE A 48 1.18 4.31 1.05
CA PHE A 48 0.32 5.48 1.27
C PHE A 48 0.93 6.76 0.69
N ARG A 49 2.24 6.96 0.84
CA ARG A 49 2.96 8.09 0.25
C ARG A 49 2.93 8.06 -1.27
N PHE A 50 3.13 6.89 -1.89
CA PHE A 50 2.99 6.70 -3.34
C PHE A 50 1.56 6.97 -3.82
N LEU A 51 0.57 6.54 -3.04
CA LEU A 51 -0.84 6.83 -3.28
C LEU A 51 -1.21 8.27 -2.91
N GLY A 52 -0.29 9.14 -2.47
CA GLY A 52 -0.61 10.52 -2.09
C GLY A 52 -1.61 10.61 -0.92
N ILE A 53 -1.71 9.58 -0.11
CA ILE A 53 -2.56 9.52 1.08
C ILE A 53 -1.71 10.04 2.24
N LYS A 54 -2.09 11.20 2.78
CA LYS A 54 -1.51 11.72 4.01
C LYS A 54 -2.07 10.92 5.18
N VAL A 55 -1.42 9.81 5.49
CA VAL A 55 -1.63 9.12 6.76
C VAL A 55 -1.01 9.98 7.86
N ALA A 56 -1.83 10.69 8.61
CA ALA A 56 -1.44 11.13 9.94
C ALA A 56 -1.37 9.87 10.79
N VAL A 57 -0.17 9.38 11.06
CA VAL A 57 0.03 8.37 12.10
C VAL A 57 -0.32 9.08 13.39
N VAL A 58 -1.56 8.90 13.85
CA VAL A 58 -1.94 9.21 15.22
C VAL A 58 -1.27 8.13 16.06
N GLU A 59 -0.09 8.45 16.58
CA GLU A 59 0.44 7.74 17.75
C GLU A 59 -0.59 7.94 18.86
N GLY A 60 -1.34 6.88 19.15
CA GLY A 60 -2.26 6.76 20.28
C GLY A 60 -1.65 5.89 21.36
#